data_AF-X1PWG5-F1
#
_entry.id   AF-X1PWG5-F1
#
_cell.length_a   1.000
_cell.length_b   1.000
_cell.length_c   1.000
_cell.angle_alpha   90.00
_cell.angle_beta   90.00
_cell.angle_gamma   90.00
#
_symmetry.space_group_name_H-M   'P 1'
#
loop_
_entity.id
_entity.type
_entity.pdbx_description
1 polymer ?
#
loop_
_entity_poly.entity_id
_entity_poly.type
_entity_poly.pdbx_seq_one_letter_code
_entity_poly.pdbx_strand_id
1 'polypeptide(L)' 'RKLERNRLLVEYREKHPEASWAEIGELFKISYQRAREIYYNEKNEQAAQGN' A
#
# COMPACT_ATOMS: atom_id res chain seq x y z
N ARG A 1 7.46 5.14 13.05
CA ARG A 1 6.40 4.09 13.13
C ARG A 1 6.17 3.53 11.73
N LYS A 2 6.54 2.28 11.45
CA LYS A 2 6.42 1.69 10.10
C LYS A 2 4.95 1.47 9.67
N LEU A 3 4.05 1.21 10.63
CA LEU A 3 2.65 0.87 10.37
C LEU A 3 1.80 2.03 9.81
N GLU A 4 2.08 3.27 10.20
CA GLU A 4 1.29 4.43 9.76
C GLU A 4 1.50 4.74 8.27
N ARG A 5 2.76 4.66 7.80
CA ARG A 5 3.11 4.89 6.39
C ARG A 5 2.52 3.83 5.45
N ASN A 6 2.47 2.57 5.89
CA ASN A 6 1.84 1.51 5.09
C ASN A 6 0.34 1.76 4.92
N ARG A 7 -0.36 2.12 6.01
CA ARG A 7 -1.79 2.43 5.97
C ARG A 7 -2.10 3.59 5.02
N LEU A 8 -1.29 4.65 5.06
CA LEU A 8 -1.43 5.78 4.14
C LEU A 8 -1.22 5.37 2.68
N LEU A 9 -0.29 4.46 2.41
CA LEU A 9 -0.09 3.92 1.05
C LEU A 9 -1.32 3.16 0.56
N VAL A 10 -1.88 2.30 1.42
CA VAL A 10 -3.10 1.55 1.10
C VAL A 10 -4.25 2.51 0.82
N GLU A 11 -4.51 3.45 1.72
CA GLU A 11 -5.58 4.45 1.56
C GLU A 11 -5.41 5.27 0.28
N TYR A 12 -4.18 5.70 -0.03
CA TYR A 12 -3.88 6.42 -1.26
C TYR A 12 -4.22 5.58 -2.51
N ARG A 13 -3.82 4.31 -2.54
CA ARG A 13 -4.13 3.40 -3.66
C ARG A 13 -5.63 3.16 -3.82
N GLU A 14 -6.37 3.10 -2.72
CA GLU A 14 -7.83 2.93 -2.76
C GLU A 14 -8.56 4.18 -3.26
N LYS A 15 -8.07 5.37 -2.90
CA LYS A 15 -8.61 6.66 -3.37
C LYS A 15 -8.23 6.97 -4.83
N HIS A 16 -7.09 6.46 -5.28
CA HIS A 16 -6.53 6.69 -6.62
C HIS A 16 -6.26 5.36 -7.35
N PRO A 17 -7.31 4.62 -7.76
CA PRO A 17 -7.16 3.35 -8.47
C PRO A 17 -6.50 3.51 -9.86
N GLU A 18 -6.46 4.72 -10.42
CA GLU A 18 -5.73 5.06 -11.64
C GLU A 18 -4.20 5.18 -11.44
N ALA A 19 -3.73 5.49 -10.22
CA ALA A 19 -2.31 5.74 -9.97
C ALA A 19 -1.49 4.45 -10.06
N SER A 20 -0.47 4.41 -10.91
CA SER A 20 0.38 3.24 -11.08
C SER A 20 1.23 2.96 -9.82
N TRP A 21 1.68 1.71 -9.66
CA TRP A 21 2.60 1.35 -8.58
C TRP A 21 3.93 2.09 -8.62
N ALA A 22 4.35 2.52 -9.82
CA ALA A 22 5.54 3.35 -9.98
C ALA A 22 5.33 4.73 -9.35
N GLU A 23 4.23 5.42 -9.70
CA GLU A 23 3.87 6.73 -9.13
C GLU A 23 3.72 6.67 -7.60
N ILE A 24 3.05 5.63 -7.10
CA ILE A 24 2.91 5.40 -5.65
C ILE A 24 4.27 5.15 -5.01
N GLY A 25 5.14 4.36 -5.66
CA GLY A 25 6.51 4.13 -5.19
C GLY A 25 7.30 5.43 -5.07
N GLU A 26 7.24 6.29 -6.10
CA GLU A 26 7.92 7.58 -6.12
C GLU A 26 7.43 8.53 -5.02
N LEU A 27 6.11 8.64 -4.84
CA LEU A 27 5.48 9.46 -3.81
C LEU A 27 5.92 9.01 -2.41
N PHE A 28 5.90 7.69 -2.20
CA PHE A 28 6.28 7.10 -0.93
C PHE A 28 7.78 6.85 -0.81
N LYS A 29 8.63 7.22 -1.76
CA LYS A 29 10.10 6.98 -1.72
C LYS A 29 10.46 5.51 -1.45
N ILE A 30 9.81 4.60 -2.18
CA ILE A 30 10.05 3.15 -2.17
C ILE A 30 10.00 2.60 -3.60
N SER A 31 10.49 1.37 -3.82
CA SER A 31 10.34 0.74 -5.15
C SER A 31 8.88 0.41 -5.44
N TYR A 32 8.52 0.34 -6.72
CA TYR A 32 7.17 -0.07 -7.14
C TYR A 32 6.82 -1.48 -6.61
N GLN A 33 7.80 -2.40 -6.59
CA GLN A 33 7.62 -3.74 -6.03
C GLN A 33 7.24 -3.66 -4.56
N ARG A 34 7.94 -2.81 -3.80
CA ARG A 34 7.68 -2.64 -2.38
C ARG A 34 6.32 -2.01 -2.12
N ALA A 35 5.90 -1.03 -2.93
CA ALA A 35 4.56 -0.44 -2.84
C ALA A 35 3.47 -1.48 -3.06
N ARG A 36 3.65 -2.32 -4.09
CA ARG A 36 2.75 -3.43 -4.40
C ARG A 36 2.69 -4.45 -3.26
N GLU A 37 3.82 -4.90 -2.74
CA GLU A 37 3.91 -5.83 -1.62
C GLU A 37 3.18 -5.30 -0.37
N ILE A 38 3.41 -4.03 -0.01
CA ILE A 38 2.76 -3.40 1.14
C ILE A 38 1.24 -3.46 0.99
N TYR A 39 0.72 -3.09 -0.19
CA TYR A 39 -0.73 -3.09 -0.42
C TYR A 39 -1.35 -4.48 -0.25
N TYR A 40 -0.78 -5.51 -0.88
CA TYR A 40 -1.34 -6.87 -0.80
C TYR A 40 -1.15 -7.49 0.58
N ASN A 41 -0.04 -7.23 1.27
CA ASN A 41 0.16 -7.74 2.62
C ASN A 41 -0.87 -7.16 3.59
N GLU A 42 -1.08 -5.85 3.59
CA GLU A 42 -2.05 -5.20 4.48
C GLU A 42 -3.49 -5.67 4.17
N LYS A 43 -3.84 -5.87 2.90
CA LYS A 43 -5.14 -6.44 2.49
C LYS A 43 -5.34 -7.88 2.98
N ASN A 44 -4.30 -8.71 2.88
CA ASN A 44 -4.35 -10.09 3.38
C ASN A 44 -4.41 -10.14 4.91
N GLU A 45 -3.68 -9.26 5.61
CA GLU A 45 -3.74 -9.16 7.08
C GLU A 45 -5.12 -8.73 7.57
N GLN A 46 -5.76 -7.75 6.92
CA GLN A 46 -7.14 -7.36 7.23
C GLN A 46 -8.14 -8.50 7.02
N ALA A 47 -7.98 -9.29 5.95
CA ALA A 47 -8.82 -10.46 5.70
C ALA A 47 -8.58 -11.58 6.74
N ALA A 48 -7.33 -11.79 7.17
CA ALA A 48 -6.97 -12.78 8.17
C ALA A 48 -7.43 -12.41 9.59
N GLN A 49 -7.52 -11.13 9.93
CA GLN A 49 -8.06 -10.66 11.22
C GLN A 49 -9.59 -10.67 11.30
N GLY A 50 -10.28 -10.87 10.18
CA GLY A 50 -11.74 -10.91 10.10
C GLY A 50 -12.36 -12.31 10.19
N ASN A 51 -11.57 -13.34 10.51
CA ASN A 51 -12.00 -14.75 10.58
C ASN A 51 -11.88 -15.31 12.00
#